data_AF-A0A1V6D7R8-F1
#
_entry.id   AF-A0A1V6D7R8-F1
#
_cell.length_a   1.000
_cell.length_b   1.000
_cell.length_c   1.000
_cell.angle_alpha   90.00
_cell.angle_beta   90.00
_cell.angle_gamma   90.00
#
_symmetry.space_group_name_H-M   'P 1'
#
loop_
_entity.id
_entity.type
_entity.pdbx_description
1 polymer ?
#
loop_
_entity_poly.entity_id
_entity_poly.type
_entity_poly.pdbx_seq_one_letter_code
_entity_poly.pdbx_strand_id
1 'polypeptide(L)' 'MGKRVQETFSDQLRRAIRASRQSLVRIAAGAGINDGLLSRFMRAERGLTTPTLDKVCGYLKLELRMEQEGETA' A
#
# COMPACT_ATOMS: atom_id res chain seq x y z
N MET A 1 -21.76 20.76 -2.20
CA MET A 1 -20.69 19.97 -2.85
C MET A 1 -20.05 19.04 -1.82
N GLY A 2 -20.26 17.72 -1.91
CA GLY A 2 -19.53 16.77 -1.08
C GLY A 2 -18.05 16.76 -1.47
N LYS A 3 -17.14 16.91 -0.49
CA LYS A 3 -15.70 16.83 -0.71
C LYS A 3 -15.39 15.44 -1.28
N ARG A 4 -14.80 15.34 -2.48
CA ARG A 4 -14.21 14.07 -2.93
C ARG A 4 -13.21 13.65 -1.86
N VAL A 5 -13.46 12.53 -1.18
CA VAL A 5 -12.49 11.97 -0.23
C VAL A 5 -11.32 11.52 -1.09
N GLN A 6 -10.28 12.35 -1.14
CA GLN A 6 -9.05 11.99 -1.83
C GLN A 6 -8.51 10.73 -1.16
N GLU A 7 -8.27 9.69 -1.97
CA GLU A 7 -7.74 8.42 -1.50
C GLU A 7 -6.36 8.67 -0.86
N THR A 8 -6.19 8.27 0.41
CA THR A 8 -4.90 8.45 1.07
C THR A 8 -3.86 7.53 0.45
N PHE A 9 -2.58 7.88 0.59
CA PHE A 9 -1.49 6.97 0.22
C PHE A 9 -1.61 5.58 0.88
N SER A 10 -2.08 5.54 2.12
CA SER A 10 -2.32 4.27 2.82
C SER A 10 -3.44 3.45 2.17
N ASP A 11 -4.49 4.10 1.68
CA ASP A 11 -5.59 3.43 0.97
C ASP A 11 -5.13 2.90 -0.39
N GLN A 12 -4.35 3.69 -1.13
CA GLN A 12 -3.71 3.26 -2.38
C GLN A 12 -2.84 2.01 -2.15
N LEU A 13 -2.02 2.02 -1.10
CA LEU A 13 -1.18 0.88 -0.75
C LEU A 13 -2.00 -0.35 -0.36
N ARG A 14 -3.06 -0.18 0.46
CA ARG A 14 -3.98 -1.29 0.79
C ARG A 14 -4.64 -1.86 -0.46
N ARG A 15 -5.04 -1.01 -1.40
CA ARG A 15 -5.60 -1.43 -2.69
C ARG A 15 -4.57 -2.21 -3.51
N ALA A 16 -3.34 -1.73 -3.61
CA ALA A 16 -2.26 -2.43 -4.32
C ALA A 16 -1.97 -3.81 -3.70
N ILE A 17 -1.93 -3.90 -2.37
CA ILE A 17 -1.76 -5.17 -1.64
C ILE A 17 -2.91 -6.14 -1.99
N ARG A 18 -4.17 -5.68 -2.00
CA ARG A 18 -5.33 -6.51 -2.41
C ARG A 18 -5.23 -6.95 -3.87
N ALA A 19 -4.80 -6.05 -4.76
CA ALA A 19 -4.66 -6.32 -6.19
C ALA A 19 -3.61 -7.39 -6.50
N SER A 20 -2.59 -7.56 -5.65
CA SER A 20 -1.57 -8.61 -5.80
C SER A 20 -2.13 -10.04 -5.78
N ARG A 21 -3.32 -10.24 -5.19
CA ARG A 21 -3.94 -11.56 -4.94
C ARG A 21 -3.06 -12.54 -4.14
N GLN A 22 -2.00 -12.05 -3.49
CA GLN A 22 -1.16 -12.85 -2.60
C GLN A 22 -1.70 -12.82 -1.17
N SER A 23 -1.44 -13.87 -0.39
CA SER A 23 -1.76 -13.86 1.03
C SER A 23 -0.88 -12.86 1.78
N LEU A 24 -1.40 -12.23 2.83
CA LEU A 24 -0.64 -11.28 3.64
C LEU A 24 0.63 -11.91 4.24
N VAL A 25 0.56 -13.19 4.62
CA VAL A 25 1.71 -13.95 5.11
C VAL A 25 2.80 -14.07 4.03
N ARG A 26 2.43 -14.34 2.77
CA ARG A 26 3.39 -14.41 1.65
C ARG A 26 4.05 -13.06 1.38
N ILE A 27 3.27 -11.98 1.41
CA ILE A 27 3.78 -10.62 1.21
C ILE A 27 4.71 -10.24 2.35
N ALA A 28 4.32 -10.49 3.60
CA ALA A 28 5.12 -10.18 4.77
C ALA A 28 6.46 -10.94 4.77
N ALA A 29 6.43 -12.24 4.46
CA ALA A 29 7.64 -13.05 4.32
C ALA A 29 8.55 -12.54 3.20
N GLY A 30 7.98 -12.26 2.03
CA GLY A 30 8.74 -11.77 0.88
C GLY A 30 9.32 -10.36 1.07
N ALA A 31 8.64 -9.51 1.84
CA ALA A 31 9.13 -8.19 2.23
C ALA A 31 10.06 -8.22 3.46
N GLY A 32 10.21 -9.37 4.14
CA GLY A 32 11.00 -9.47 5.37
C GLY A 32 10.44 -8.61 6.51
N ILE A 33 9.12 -8.66 6.72
CA ILE A 33 8.39 -7.96 7.79
C ILE A 33 7.51 -8.91 8.59
N ASN A 34 7.04 -8.46 9.76
CA ASN A 34 6.08 -9.21 10.57
C ASN A 34 4.69 -9.25 9.90
N ASP A 35 4.08 -10.43 9.84
CA ASP A 35 2.77 -10.68 9.25
C ASP A 35 1.62 -9.99 10.01
N GLY A 36 1.68 -10.02 11.34
CA GLY A 36 0.74 -9.33 12.22
C GLY A 36 0.75 -7.81 12.00
N LEU A 37 1.92 -7.23 11.71
CA LEU A 37 2.05 -5.81 11.37
C LEU A 37 1.33 -5.47 10.06
N LEU A 38 1.55 -6.26 9.00
CA LEU A 38 0.86 -6.07 7.72
C LEU A 38 -0.65 -6.28 7.85
N SER A 39 -1.07 -7.27 8.64
CA SER A 39 -2.47 -7.57 8.92
C SER A 39 -3.19 -6.41 9.63
N ARG A 40 -2.57 -5.81 10.66
CA ARG A 40 -3.10 -4.62 11.36
C ARG A 40 -3.16 -3.39 10.45
N PHE A 41 -2.18 -3.22 9.56
CA PHE A 41 -2.21 -2.17 8.56
C PHE A 41 -3.39 -2.30 7.59
N MET A 42 -3.66 -3.53 7.12
CA MET A 42 -4.77 -3.83 6.22
C MET A 42 -6.14 -3.62 6.86
N ARG A 43 -6.25 -3.74 8.19
CA ARG A 43 -7.46 -3.43 8.97
C ARG A 43 -7.56 -1.96 9.42
N ALA A 44 -6.63 -1.10 9.01
CA ALA A 44 -6.53 0.30 9.42
C ALA A 44 -6.39 0.52 10.95
N GLU A 45 -5.93 -0.51 11.68
CA GLU A 45 -5.71 -0.45 13.14
C GLU A 45 -4.37 0.21 13.48
N ARG A 46 -3.38 0.12 12.57
CA ARG A 46 -2.03 0.68 12.76
C ARG A 46 -1.41 1.11 11.44
N GLY A 47 -0.65 2.20 11.45
CA GLY A 47 0.21 2.57 10.32
C GLY A 47 1.45 1.68 10.20
N LEU A 48 2.11 1.74 9.05
CA LEU A 48 3.47 1.23 8.86
C LEU A 48 4.48 2.38 9.03
N THR A 49 5.67 2.05 9.52
CA THR A 49 6.80 2.98 9.44
C THR A 49 7.32 3.04 7.99
N THR A 50 7.94 4.15 7.60
CA THR A 50 8.51 4.31 6.25
C THR A 50 9.43 3.14 5.84
N PRO A 51 10.38 2.67 6.67
CA PRO A 51 11.23 1.54 6.29
C PRO A 51 10.45 0.22 6.07
N THR A 52 9.37 0.01 6.82
CA THR A 52 8.51 -1.18 6.63
C THR A 52 7.71 -1.05 5.34
N LEU A 53 7.25 0.16 5.05
CA LEU A 53 6.52 0.48 3.84
C LEU A 53 7.39 0.28 2.60
N ASP A 54 8.63 0.77 2.62
CA ASP A 54 9.59 0.61 1.51
C ASP A 54 9.84 -0.86 1.18
N LYS A 55 9.93 -1.72 2.20
CA LYS A 55 10.05 -3.18 2.03
C LYS A 55 8.84 -3.79 1.33
N VAL A 56 7.62 -3.41 1.73
CA VAL A 56 6.38 -3.91 1.10
C VAL A 56 6.30 -3.42 -0.34
N CYS A 57 6.57 -2.14 -0.59
CA CYS A 57 6.59 -1.56 -1.92
C CYS A 57 7.65 -2.23 -2.81
N GLY A 58 8.86 -2.46 -2.29
CA GLY A 58 9.94 -3.13 -3.01
C GLY A 58 9.58 -4.58 -3.39
N TYR A 59 8.98 -5.34 -2.47
CA TYR A 59 8.52 -6.69 -2.75
C TYR A 59 7.43 -6.73 -3.83
N LEU A 60 6.45 -5.82 -3.75
CA LEU A 60 5.35 -5.72 -4.70
C LEU A 60 5.72 -4.99 -6.00
N LYS A 61 6.97 -4.52 -6.13
CA LYS A 61 7.47 -3.73 -7.26
C LYS A 61 6.61 -2.49 -7.53
N LEU A 62 6.19 -1.82 -6.46
CA LEU A 62 5.44 -0.57 -6.54
C LEU A 62 6.39 0.61 -6.70
N GLU A 63 5.93 1.63 -7.42
CA GLU A 63 6.64 2.88 -7.65
C GLU A 63 5.74 4.06 -7.31
N LEU A 64 6.35 5.14 -6.80
CA LEU A 64 5.66 6.40 -6.57
C LEU A 64 5.70 7.22 -7.87
N ARG A 65 4.54 7.66 -8.34
CA ARG A 65 4.40 8.50 -9.54
C ARG A 65 3.66 9.78 -9.20
N MET A 66 4.00 10.86 -9.88
CA MET A 66 3.19 12.08 -9.86
C MET A 66 1.88 11.83 -10.61
N GLU A 67 0.77 12.27 -10.04
CA GLU A 67 -0.49 12.34 -10.77
C GLU A 67 -0.31 13.39 -11.87
N GLN A 68 -0.38 12.95 -13.13
CA GLN A 68 -0.36 13.89 -14.25
C GLN A 68 -1.74 14.56 -14.28
N GLU A 69 -1.76 15.87 -14.09
CA GLU A 69 -2.95 16.69 -14.23
C GLU A 69 -3.33 16.72 -15.73
N GLY A 70 -4.12 15.71 -16.15
CA GLY A 70 -4.80 15.64 -17.44
C GLY A 70 -4.03 16.16 -18.66
N GLU A 71 -3.01 15.44 -19.12
CA GLU A 71 -2.62 15.56 -20.52
C GLU A 71 -3.56 14.65 -21.32
N THR A 72 -4.61 15.28 -21.84
CA THR A 72 -5.45 14.69 -22.88
C THR A 72 -4.57 14.62 -24.12
N ALA A 73 -4.18 13.41 -24.52
CA ALA A 73 -3.65 13.11 -25.85
C ALA A 73 -4.64 12.21 -26.57
#